data_AF-A0A7C3GIP2-F1
#
_entry.id   AF-A0A7C3GIP2-F1
#
_cell.length_a   1.000
_cell.length_b   1.000
_cell.length_c   1.000
_cell.angle_alpha   90.00
_cell.angle_beta   90.00
_cell.angle_gamma   90.00
#
_symmetry.space_group_name_H-M   'P 1'
#
loop_
_entity.id
_entity.type
_entity.pdbx_description
1 polymer ?
#
loop_
_entity_poly.entity_id
_entity_poly.type
_entity_poly.pdbx_seq_one_letter_code
_entity_poly.pdbx_strand_id
1 'polypeptide(L)'
;PEALVRLPLALGPGPEGEILTFDRFGNAITTLKGPPPPGARLSVGEHRLPCLSTFADVAPGEPLCYTGSAGLLELAVRDGSAREVLRLRTGLRVRLLTPA
;
A
#
# COMPACT_ATOMS: atom_id res chain seq x y z
N PRO A 1 16.89 -26.11 11.39
CA PRO A 1 15.47 -25.67 11.44
C PRO A 1 14.83 -25.64 10.03
N GLU A 2 14.94 -26.75 9.30
CA GLU A 2 14.51 -26.87 7.89
C GLU A 2 13.04 -27.25 7.70
N ALA A 3 12.32 -27.60 8.78
CA ALA A 3 10.95 -28.11 8.72
C ALA A 3 9.84 -27.03 8.82
N LEU A 4 10.18 -25.75 8.76
CA LEU A 4 9.17 -24.67 8.83
C LEU A 4 8.60 -24.36 7.45
N VAL A 5 7.28 -24.47 7.31
CA VAL A 5 6.56 -24.00 6.12
C VAL A 5 6.59 -22.47 6.11
N ARG A 6 7.09 -21.89 5.01
CA ARG A 6 7.09 -20.45 4.76
C ARG A 6 5.89 -20.10 3.88
N LEU A 7 5.18 -19.04 4.26
CA LEU A 7 4.19 -18.45 3.36
C LEU A 7 4.90 -17.89 2.12
N PRO A 8 4.27 -17.93 0.94
CA PRO A 8 4.83 -17.38 -0.30
C PRO A 8 4.74 -15.84 -0.33
N LEU A 9 5.09 -15.18 0.78
CA LEU A 9 5.07 -13.73 0.95
C LEU A 9 6.51 -13.20 0.97
N ALA A 10 6.78 -12.18 0.16
CA ALA A 10 8.07 -11.53 0.10
C ALA A 10 7.91 -10.02 0.32
N LEU A 11 8.50 -9.50 1.40
CA LEU A 11 8.56 -8.07 1.67
C LEU A 11 9.80 -7.47 1.01
N GLY A 12 9.64 -6.44 0.19
CA GLY A 12 10.76 -5.89 -0.59
C GLY A 12 10.60 -4.42 -0.96
N PRO A 13 11.64 -3.79 -1.53
CA PRO A 13 11.59 -2.38 -1.95
C PRO A 13 10.74 -2.15 -3.22
N GLY A 14 10.20 -3.21 -3.82
CA GLY A 14 9.45 -3.15 -5.07
C GLY A 14 10.34 -3.29 -6.33
N PRO A 15 9.85 -2.82 -7.50
CA PRO A 15 8.64 -2.02 -7.67
C PRO A 15 7.34 -2.83 -7.56
N GLU A 16 7.37 -4.14 -7.80
CA GLU A 16 6.20 -5.01 -7.68
C GLU A 16 5.97 -5.50 -6.24
N GLY A 17 4.71 -5.58 -5.85
CA GLY A 17 4.27 -6.17 -4.60
C GLY A 17 2.81 -6.59 -4.67
N GLU A 18 2.21 -6.86 -3.51
CA GLU A 18 0.79 -7.17 -3.41
C GLU A 18 0.18 -6.61 -2.12
N ILE A 19 -1.15 -6.55 -2.07
CA ILE A 19 -1.88 -6.30 -0.83
C ILE A 19 -1.72 -7.51 0.08
N LEU A 20 -0.97 -7.34 1.16
CA LEU A 20 -0.73 -8.35 2.18
C LEU A 20 -1.99 -8.59 3.01
N THR A 21 -2.60 -7.51 3.52
CA THR A 21 -3.77 -7.57 4.40
C THR A 21 -4.42 -6.19 4.55
N PHE A 22 -5.45 -6.10 5.37
CA PHE A 22 -6.09 -4.85 5.77
C PHE A 22 -6.01 -4.66 7.28
N ASP A 23 -5.86 -3.42 7.73
CA ASP A 23 -6.05 -3.07 9.14
C ASP A 23 -7.54 -2.94 9.50
N ARG A 24 -7.84 -2.58 10.76
CA ARG A 24 -9.22 -2.43 11.25
C ARG A 24 -9.99 -1.26 10.62
N PHE A 25 -9.31 -0.28 10.04
CA PHE A 25 -9.90 0.89 9.40
C PHE A 25 -10.14 0.66 7.90
N GLY A 26 -9.55 -0.41 7.35
CA GLY A 26 -9.65 -0.75 5.94
C GLY A 26 -8.48 -0.23 5.10
N ASN A 27 -7.39 0.21 5.73
CA ASN A 27 -6.15 0.54 5.02
C ASN A 27 -5.51 -0.75 4.49
N ALA A 28 -5.14 -0.76 3.21
CA ALA A 28 -4.50 -1.89 2.57
C ALA A 28 -3.00 -1.86 2.84
N ILE A 29 -2.50 -2.81 3.62
CA ILE A 29 -1.07 -2.98 3.89
C ILE A 29 -0.48 -3.78 2.74
N THR A 30 0.60 -3.28 2.13
CA THR A 30 1.26 -3.96 1.00
C THR A 30 2.52 -4.71 1.43
N THR A 31 3.08 -5.53 0.55
CA THR A 31 4.40 -6.14 0.73
C THR A 31 5.56 -5.21 0.40
N LEU A 32 5.28 -3.97 -0.03
CA LEU A 32 6.31 -2.99 -0.38
C LEU A 32 6.82 -2.26 0.86
N LYS A 33 8.14 -2.19 1.01
CA LYS A 33 8.80 -1.40 2.06
C LYS A 33 8.86 0.07 1.67
N GLY A 34 8.60 0.95 2.63
CA GLY A 34 8.84 2.38 2.50
C GLY A 34 10.22 2.80 3.03
N PRO A 35 10.53 4.11 2.98
CA PRO A 35 9.75 5.16 2.32
C PRO A 35 9.91 5.10 0.79
N PRO A 36 8.91 5.55 0.02
CA PRO A 36 9.02 5.61 -1.44
C PRO A 36 9.83 6.86 -1.86
N PRO A 37 10.38 6.88 -3.09
CA PRO A 37 11.01 8.08 -3.64
C PRO A 37 10.02 9.27 -3.70
N PRO A 38 10.50 10.53 -3.61
CA PRO A 38 9.67 11.71 -3.78
C PRO A 38 8.90 11.69 -5.11
N GLY A 39 7.61 12.05 -5.06
CA GLY A 39 6.75 12.07 -6.24
C GLY A 39 6.31 10.69 -6.75
N ALA A 40 6.66 9.61 -6.05
CA ALA A 40 6.19 8.27 -6.40
C ALA A 40 4.66 8.15 -6.31
N ARG A 41 4.13 7.20 -7.07
CA ARG A 41 2.73 6.78 -7.01
C ARG A 41 2.65 5.28 -6.81
N LEU A 42 1.58 4.83 -6.16
CA LEU A 42 1.29 3.42 -6.06
C LEU A 42 0.10 3.06 -6.96
N SER A 43 0.32 2.12 -7.87
CA SER A 43 -0.70 1.60 -8.78
C SER A 43 -1.31 0.32 -8.22
N VAL A 44 -2.64 0.21 -8.24
CA VAL A 44 -3.38 -1.02 -7.88
C VAL A 44 -4.65 -1.12 -8.72
N GLY A 45 -4.78 -2.19 -9.52
CA GLY A 45 -5.83 -2.25 -10.53
C GLY A 45 -5.86 -0.99 -11.41
N GLU A 46 -7.02 -0.33 -11.47
CA GLU A 46 -7.23 0.92 -12.21
C GLU A 46 -6.83 2.18 -11.42
N HIS A 47 -6.49 2.05 -10.13
CA HIS A 47 -6.20 3.18 -9.27
C HIS A 47 -4.71 3.52 -9.27
N ARG A 48 -4.41 4.83 -9.21
CA ARG A 48 -3.05 5.37 -9.04
C ARG A 48 -3.07 6.44 -7.97
N LEU A 49 -2.50 6.13 -6.81
CA LEU A 49 -2.53 6.99 -5.63
C LEU A 49 -1.18 7.69 -5.48
N PRO A 50 -1.15 8.98 -5.10
CA PRO A 50 0.10 9.64 -4.73
C PRO A 50 0.68 9.02 -3.46
N CYS A 51 1.99 8.80 -3.44
CA CYS A 51 2.71 8.48 -2.22
C CYS A 51 3.07 9.77 -1.49
N LEU A 52 2.48 9.98 -0.32
CA LEU A 52 2.62 11.18 0.49
C LEU A 52 3.26 10.85 1.84
N SER A 53 3.78 11.89 2.49
CA SER A 53 4.45 11.78 3.77
C SER A 53 3.49 11.52 4.92
N THR A 54 2.30 12.12 4.90
CA THR A 54 1.33 12.00 5.98
C THR A 54 -0.10 11.81 5.47
N PHE A 55 -0.91 11.18 6.31
CA PHE A 55 -2.35 10.99 6.10
C PHE A 55 -3.13 12.31 5.99
N ALA A 56 -2.61 13.41 6.53
CA ALA A 56 -3.25 14.71 6.52
C ALA A 56 -3.02 15.49 5.21
N ASP A 57 -2.22 14.96 4.29
CA ASP A 57 -1.83 15.63 3.04
C ASP A 57 -2.96 15.64 1.98
N VAL A 58 -4.11 14.98 2.25
CA VAL A 58 -5.28 14.90 1.36
C VAL A 58 -6.58 15.30 2.07
N ALA A 59 -7.64 15.64 1.31
CA ALA A 59 -8.94 15.98 1.87
C ALA A 59 -9.69 14.72 2.38
N PRO A 60 -10.66 14.84 3.31
CA PRO A 60 -11.52 13.72 3.69
C PRO A 60 -12.17 13.06 2.47
N GLY A 61 -12.17 11.72 2.44
CA GLY A 61 -12.65 10.91 1.32
C GLY A 61 -11.62 10.68 0.20
N GLU A 62 -10.46 11.34 0.24
CA GLU A 62 -9.45 11.18 -0.81
C GLU A 62 -8.50 9.99 -0.54
N PRO A 63 -8.16 9.22 -1.58
CA PRO A 63 -7.22 8.11 -1.47
C PRO A 63 -5.76 8.57 -1.52
N LEU A 64 -4.91 7.96 -0.69
CA LEU A 64 -3.47 8.17 -0.68
C LEU A 64 -2.68 6.88 -0.44
N CYS A 65 -1.38 6.92 -0.73
CA CYS A 65 -0.40 5.94 -0.25
C CYS A 65 0.55 6.62 0.74
N TYR A 66 0.93 5.94 1.81
CA TYR A 66 1.92 6.45 2.78
C TYR A 66 2.70 5.29 3.42
N THR A 67 3.77 5.60 4.16
CA THR A 67 4.50 4.58 4.92
C THR A 67 3.84 4.39 6.28
N GLY A 68 3.28 3.21 6.51
CA GLY A 68 2.66 2.84 7.78
C GLY A 68 3.67 2.59 8.89
N SER A 69 3.18 2.39 10.12
CA SER A 69 4.02 2.21 11.32
C SER A 69 4.89 0.95 11.28
N ALA A 70 4.51 -0.06 10.48
CA ALA A 70 5.28 -1.27 10.25
C ALA A 70 6.39 -1.10 9.19
N GLY A 71 6.57 0.10 8.62
CA GLY A 71 7.56 0.37 7.56
C GLY A 71 7.15 -0.13 6.18
N LEU A 72 5.88 -0.52 6.00
CA LEU A 72 5.32 -0.94 4.73
C LEU A 72 4.48 0.18 4.10
N LEU A 73 4.40 0.21 2.78
CA LEU A 73 3.50 1.11 2.07
C LEU A 73 2.06 0.65 2.28
N GLU A 74 1.20 1.60 2.63
CA GLU A 74 -0.22 1.38 2.85
C GLU A 74 -1.05 2.24 1.90
N LEU A 75 -2.13 1.68 1.35
CA LEU A 75 -3.17 2.46 0.67
C LEU A 75 -4.29 2.77 1.65
N ALA A 76 -4.65 4.04 1.72
CA ALA A 76 -5.69 4.53 2.62
C ALA A 76 -6.65 5.47 1.92
N VAL A 77 -7.79 5.72 2.55
CA VAL A 77 -8.72 6.80 2.21
C VAL A 77 -8.89 7.63 3.47
N ARG A 78 -8.68 8.95 3.38
CA ARG A 78 -8.84 9.79 4.56
C ARG A 78 -10.28 9.73 5.05
N ASP A 79 -10.47 9.46 6.34
CA ASP A 79 -11.79 9.31 6.96
C ASP A 79 -12.69 8.26 6.26
N GLY A 80 -12.08 7.21 5.68
CA GLY A 80 -12.79 6.14 5.00
C GLY A 80 -12.00 4.84 4.90
N SER A 81 -12.62 3.81 4.31
CA SER A 81 -12.02 2.48 4.13
C SER A 81 -11.51 2.32 2.69
N ALA A 82 -10.19 2.22 2.51
CA ALA A 82 -9.60 1.97 1.19
C ALA A 82 -10.08 0.63 0.60
N ARG A 83 -10.27 -0.38 1.46
CA ARG A 83 -10.84 -1.67 1.06
C ARG A 83 -12.19 -1.51 0.36
N GLU A 84 -13.06 -0.69 0.90
CA GLU A 84 -14.42 -0.50 0.38
C GLU A 84 -14.45 0.45 -0.82
N VAL A 85 -13.84 1.62 -0.66
CA VAL A 85 -13.87 2.70 -1.66
C VAL A 85 -13.13 2.28 -2.94
N LEU A 86 -11.97 1.64 -2.81
CA LEU A 86 -11.15 1.19 -3.93
C LEU A 86 -11.39 -0.28 -4.29
N ARG A 87 -12.35 -0.95 -3.61
CA ARG A 87 -12.77 -2.35 -3.83
C ARG A 87 -11.59 -3.34 -3.82
N LEU A 88 -10.67 -3.13 -2.89
CA LEU A 88 -9.41 -3.88 -2.81
C LEU A 88 -9.59 -5.24 -2.13
N ARG A 89 -8.69 -6.17 -2.45
CA ARG A 89 -8.64 -7.53 -1.88
C ARG A 89 -7.19 -7.94 -1.64
N THR A 90 -6.98 -8.81 -0.66
CA THR A 90 -5.67 -9.45 -0.41
C THR A 90 -5.18 -10.17 -1.66
N GLY A 91 -3.88 -10.12 -1.92
CA GLY A 91 -3.23 -10.70 -3.10
C GLY A 91 -3.37 -9.88 -4.39
N LEU A 92 -4.07 -8.74 -4.37
CA LEU A 92 -4.05 -7.84 -5.53
C LEU A 92 -2.65 -7.26 -5.71
N ARG A 93 -2.15 -7.31 -6.95
CA ARG A 93 -0.85 -6.75 -7.31
C ARG A 93 -0.85 -5.25 -7.17
N VAL A 94 0.24 -4.74 -6.62
CA VAL A 94 0.56 -3.31 -6.58
C VAL A 94 1.88 -3.06 -7.31
N ARG A 95 2.06 -1.85 -7.83
CA ARG A 95 3.32 -1.43 -8.44
C ARG A 95 3.69 -0.02 -8.01
N LEU A 96 4.90 0.15 -7.48
CA LEU A 96 5.49 1.45 -7.21
C LEU A 96 5.96 2.08 -8.53
N LEU A 97 5.45 3.26 -8.82
CA LEU A 97 5.77 4.06 -9.98
C LEU A 97 6.63 5.23 -9.52
N THR A 98 7.86 5.32 -10.00
CA THR A 98 8.73 6.47 -9.75
C THR A 98 8.58 7.48 -10.89
N PRO A 99 8.62 8.80 -10.60
CA PRO A 99 8.76 9.81 -11.65
C PRO A 99 10.05 9.57 -12.44
N ALA A 100 10.06 9.99 -13.70
CA ALA A 100 11.21 9.93 -14.60
C ALA A 100 12.31 10.92 -14.21
#